data_AF-A0A2T1BXE6-F1
#
_entry.id   AF-A0A2T1BXE6-F1
#
_cell.length_a   1.000
_cell.length_b   1.000
_cell.length_c   1.000
_cell.angle_alpha   90.00
_cell.angle_beta   90.00
_cell.angle_gamma   90.00
#
_symmetry.space_group_name_H-M   'P 1'
#
loop_
_entity.id
_entity.type
_entity.pdbx_description
1 polymer ?
#
loop_
_entity_poly.entity_id
_entity_poly.type
_entity_poly.pdbx_seq_one_letter_code
_entity_poly.pdbx_strand_id
1 'polypeptide(L)' 'MLSKSLDWTQELELLAQKGLESEIADRQAQGHPIFYSQEGLLIMELPNGRCFEYQHTESGQRQIMRQVSPS' A
#
# COMPACT_ATOMS: atom_id res chain seq x y z
N MET A 1 -27.68 5.69 23.67
CA MET A 1 -27.27 4.35 23.16
C MET A 1 -26.61 4.50 21.80
N LEU A 2 -25.38 5.04 21.74
CA LEU A 2 -24.58 5.15 20.51
C LEU A 2 -23.17 4.53 20.66
N SER A 3 -22.83 4.02 21.85
CA SER A 3 -21.46 3.59 22.15
C SER A 3 -21.09 2.23 21.56
N LYS A 4 -22.03 1.27 21.52
CA LYS A 4 -21.73 -0.09 21.04
C LYS A 4 -21.40 -0.18 19.55
N SER A 5 -22.03 0.62 18.70
CA SER A 5 -21.73 0.59 17.25
C SER A 5 -20.40 1.24 16.91
N LEU A 6 -19.93 2.20 17.72
CA LEU A 6 -18.65 2.87 17.53
C LEU A 6 -17.47 1.93 17.83
N ASP A 7 -17.58 1.10 18.87
CA ASP A 7 -16.57 0.10 19.24
C ASP A 7 -16.36 -0.93 18.11
N TRP A 8 -17.45 -1.43 17.51
CA TRP A 8 -17.34 -2.42 16.43
C TRP A 8 -16.69 -1.86 15.16
N THR A 9 -16.97 -0.60 14.81
CA THR A 9 -16.33 0.02 13.64
C THR A 9 -14.83 0.14 13.84
N GLN A 10 -14.38 0.58 15.02
CA GLN A 10 -12.96 0.68 15.35
C GLN A 10 -12.28 -0.69 15.37
N GLU A 11 -12.95 -1.70 15.91
CA GLU A 11 -12.41 -3.07 15.92
C GLU A 11 -12.26 -3.63 14.50
N LEU A 12 -13.25 -3.40 13.62
CA LEU A 12 -13.17 -3.80 12.22
C LEU A 12 -12.05 -3.08 11.46
N GLU A 13 -11.89 -1.78 11.68
CA GLU A 13 -10.78 -1.00 11.10
C GLU A 13 -9.43 -1.56 11.54
N LEU A 14 -9.26 -1.86 12.83
CA LEU A 14 -8.03 -2.45 13.36
C LEU A 14 -7.74 -3.83 12.75
N LEU A 15 -8.76 -4.68 12.61
CA LEU A 15 -8.61 -6.00 12.00
C LEU A 15 -8.26 -5.90 10.51
N ALA A 16 -8.88 -4.97 9.78
CA ALA A 16 -8.58 -4.72 8.38
C ALA A 16 -7.14 -4.22 8.20
N GLN A 17 -6.70 -3.27 9.04
CA GLN A 17 -5.33 -2.76 9.03
C GLN A 17 -4.31 -3.89 9.29
N LYS A 18 -4.53 -4.71 10.32
CA LYS A 18 -3.64 -5.84 10.63
C LYS A 18 -3.57 -6.86 9.50
N GLY A 19 -4.71 -7.15 8.85
CA GLY A 19 -4.75 -8.05 7.70
C GLY A 19 -3.91 -7.51 6.53
N LEU A 20 -4.04 -6.21 6.23
CA LEU A 20 -3.26 -5.55 5.19
C LEU A 20 -1.76 -5.55 5.51
N GLU A 21 -1.37 -5.23 6.74
CA GLU A 21 0.03 -5.26 7.20
C GLU A 21 0.65 -6.65 7.02
N SER A 22 -0.11 -7.70 7.34
CA SER A 22 0.34 -9.09 7.14
C SER A 22 0.52 -9.42 5.65
N GLU A 23 -0.42 -9.03 4.78
CA GLU A 23 -0.30 -9.29 3.34
C GLU A 23 0.91 -8.55 2.74
N ILE A 24 1.15 -7.31 3.16
CA ILE A 24 2.31 -6.52 2.74
C ILE A 24 3.60 -7.24 3.13
N ALA A 25 3.70 -7.67 4.39
CA ALA A 25 4.88 -8.39 4.89
C ALA A 25 5.15 -9.69 4.12
N ASP A 26 4.10 -10.48 3.85
CA ASP A 26 4.22 -11.73 3.08
C ASP A 26 4.69 -11.47 1.64
N ARG A 27 4.14 -10.45 0.97
CA ARG A 27 4.56 -10.07 -0.38
C ARG A 27 6.00 -9.59 -0.41
N GLN A 28 6.43 -8.77 0.54
CA GLN A 28 7.81 -8.31 0.65
C GLN A 28 8.77 -9.47 0.93
N ALA A 29 8.40 -10.41 1.81
CA ALA A 29 9.19 -11.61 2.09
C ALA A 29 9.37 -12.51 0.85
N GLN A 30 8.39 -12.52 -0.06
CA GLN A 30 8.46 -13.21 -1.35
C GLN A 30 9.22 -12.42 -2.43
N GLY A 31 9.70 -11.22 -2.11
CA GLY A 31 10.42 -10.36 -3.04
C GLY A 31 9.51 -9.58 -4.00
N HIS A 32 8.21 -9.52 -3.73
CA HIS A 32 7.26 -8.77 -4.56
C HIS A 32 7.23 -7.28 -4.19
N PRO A 33 7.19 -6.38 -5.18
CA PRO A 33 6.92 -4.97 -4.93
C PRO A 33 5.52 -4.73 -4.38
N ILE A 34 5.37 -3.70 -3.56
CA ILE A 34 4.09 -3.19 -3.09
C ILE A 34 3.72 -1.98 -3.94
N PHE A 35 2.45 -1.88 -4.31
CA PHE A 35 1.92 -0.79 -5.14
C PHE A 35 0.85 -0.05 -4.36
N TYR A 36 0.98 1.26 -4.22
CA TYR A 36 0.03 2.11 -3.52
C TYR A 36 -0.04 3.50 -4.15
N SER A 37 -1.06 4.27 -3.75
CA SER A 37 -1.20 5.67 -4.11
C SER A 37 -0.97 6.53 -2.87
N GLN A 38 -0.12 7.54 -2.99
CA GLN A 38 0.13 8.52 -1.94
C GLN A 38 0.06 9.92 -2.54
N GLU A 39 -0.82 10.78 -2.00
CA GLU A 39 -1.00 12.16 -2.48
C GLU A 39 -1.23 12.28 -4.01
N GLY A 40 -1.87 11.27 -4.61
CA GLY A 40 -2.13 11.20 -6.05
C GLY A 40 -0.98 10.66 -6.90
N LEU A 41 0.16 10.33 -6.28
CA LEU A 41 1.28 9.64 -6.93
C LEU A 41 1.12 8.13 -6.79
N LEU A 42 1.31 7.39 -7.89
CA LEU A 42 1.39 5.94 -7.86
C LEU A 42 2.81 5.53 -7.51
N ILE A 43 2.97 4.84 -6.38
CA ILE A 43 4.25 4.43 -5.82
C ILE A 43 4.39 2.92 -5.88
N MET A 44 5.54 2.47 -6.35
CA MET A 44 6.02 1.10 -6.26
C MET A 44 7.15 1.06 -5.24
N GLU A 45 6.96 0.33 -4.15
CA GLU A 45 7.98 0.09 -3.13
C GLU A 45 8.58 -1.30 -3.32
N LEU A 46 9.89 -1.35 -3.48
CA LEU A 46 10.63 -2.61 -3.59
C LEU A 46 10.90 -3.20 -2.20
N PRO A 47 11.16 -4.52 -2.10
CA PRO A 47 11.49 -5.18 -0.83
C PRO A 47 12.71 -4.59 -0.08
N ASN A 48 13.57 -3.84 -0.78
CA ASN A 48 14.71 -3.13 -0.19
C ASN A 48 14.39 -1.70 0.29
N GLY A 49 13.11 -1.32 0.33
CA GLY A 49 12.63 -0.01 0.77
C GLY A 49 12.82 1.13 -0.23
N ARG A 50 13.29 0.85 -1.46
CA ARG A 50 13.36 1.87 -2.51
C ARG A 50 11.98 2.10 -3.13
N CYS A 51 11.55 3.36 -3.17
CA CYS A 51 10.28 3.76 -3.74
C CYS A 51 10.45 4.42 -5.10
N PHE A 52 9.54 4.12 -6.02
CA PHE A 52 9.53 4.67 -7.37
C PHE A 52 8.13 5.16 -7.73
N GLU A 53 8.06 6.36 -8.27
CA GLU A 53 6.85 6.82 -8.96
C GLU A 53 6.72 6.07 -10.29
N TYR A 54 5.52 5.59 -10.59
CA TYR A 54 5.22 4.94 -11.86
C TYR A 54 3.92 5.47 -12.48
N GLN A 55 3.75 5.23 -13.78
CA GLN A 55 2.49 5.50 -14.49
C GLN A 55 2.01 4.26 -15.23
N HIS A 56 0.71 4.20 -15.52
CA HIS A 56 0.13 3.22 -16.43
C HIS A 56 0.23 3.73 -17.86
N THR A 57 0.76 2.92 -18.77
CA THR A 57 0.72 3.20 -20.21
C THR A 57 -0.67 2.87 -20.76
N GLU A 58 -0.97 3.36 -21.97
CA GLU A 58 -2.20 3.01 -22.69
C GLU A 58 -2.36 1.49 -22.91
N SER A 59 -1.25 0.76 -22.95
CA SER A 59 -1.20 -0.70 -23.06
C SER A 59 -1.36 -1.44 -21.72
N GLY A 60 -1.54 -0.73 -20.60
CA GLY A 60 -1.67 -1.29 -19.26
C GLY A 60 -0.35 -1.68 -18.60
N GLN A 61 0.79 -1.39 -19.23
CA GLN A 61 2.11 -1.61 -18.64
C GLN A 61 2.43 -0.52 -17.61
N ARG A 62 3.35 -0.83 -16.70
CA ARG A 62 3.84 0.12 -15.70
C ARG A 62 5.18 0.67 -16.15
N GLN A 63 5.31 1.99 -16.19
CA GLN A 63 6.56 2.68 -16.52
C GLN A 63 7.07 3.43 -15.30
N ILE A 64 8.33 3.18 -14.92
CA ILE A 64 9.00 3.90 -13.84
C ILE A 64 9.36 5.30 -14.33
N MET A 65 8.97 6.32 -13.56
CA MET A 65 9.21 7.72 -13.88
C MET A 65 10.46 8.25 -13.16
N ARG A 66 10.54 8.03 -11.84
CA ARG A 66 11.68 8.45 -11.00
C ARG A 66 11.69 7.71 -9.67
N GLN A 67 12.84 7.71 -9.00
CA GLN A 67 12.92 7.31 -7.60
C GLN A 67 12.37 8.44 -6.72
N VAL A 68 11.61 8.09 -5.68
CA VAL A 68 11.09 9.03 -4.69
C VAL A 68 11.57 8.64 -3.29
N SER A 69 11.65 9.62 -2.39
CA SER A 69 11.89 9.34 -0.98
C SER A 69 10.56 8.94 -0.32
N PRO A 70 10.52 7.88 0.50
CA PRO A 70 9.37 7.67 1.37
C PRO A 70 9.28 8.86 2.34
N SER A 71 8.05 9.35 2.53
CA SER A 71 7.71 10.41 3.49
C SER A 71 7.88 9.95 4.93
#